data_AF-A0AA36MC34-F1
#
_entry.id   AF-A0AA36MC34-F1
#
_cell.length_a   1.000
_cell.length_b   1.000
_cell.length_c   1.000
_cell.angle_alpha   90.00
_cell.angle_beta   90.00
_cell.angle_gamma   90.00
#
_symmetry.space_group_name_H-M   'P 1'
#
loop_
_entity.id
_entity.type
_entity.pdbx_description
1 polymer ?
#
loop_
_entity_poly.entity_id
_entity_poly.type
_entity_poly.pdbx_seq_one_letter_code
_entity_poly.pdbx_strand_id
1 'polypeptide(L)'
;MSLRSDEFRQICQTIAGPSATVDRNTLYKAVCCAGKSVIRSHLDNLWPSDKSEIDYDHAFRIFERLEDLVVDEDDIKRIRTQDVRLNVEQILDQVAANRKEDIRLCLEPYIKDGYLDLEKFVEVVESTKHETLSRLLQLQQASNTEFDQASKEERWTKGGVAEDEGLQLRPKFRGVLFTSPLRVVKHVFEGEGLCRISLKVEWNSDMGPNQFENDVFGIIIDSNGKAVAQYQTDEFDLSPGSTLIIMGLGTNASMRSARIDKQRVELTTGDRLSKRFKMTLMNVFDMFDFDSDGLLSRNEYSAFAIATADQPPDDEEWQLLTSQFDARDEALTMVGFLFMHECEAFSGDDLAVPDIWESLYRLGYNSNLQLQYACPFSVTVENLLDVGSTAHLGAVATAERNSILQGLYQWAEVDNGSEMGARIFRADYFGMMIINYAEKQKGNETYRIDITEEKNVKWNFYHGKDDIDPACSGNWVGPQDRVSHVP
;
A
#
# COMPACT_ATOMS: atom_id res chain seq x y z
N MET A 1 14.40 -31.38 7.57
CA MET A 1 14.31 -30.59 8.82
C MET A 1 13.22 -31.18 9.71
N SER A 2 13.41 -31.27 11.02
CA SER A 2 12.36 -31.72 11.96
C SER A 2 11.72 -30.49 12.57
N LEU A 3 10.50 -30.18 12.13
CA LEU A 3 9.70 -29.07 12.64
C LEU A 3 9.01 -29.51 13.95
N ARG A 4 9.04 -28.68 14.99
CA ARG A 4 8.36 -28.99 16.26
C ARG A 4 6.84 -28.82 16.12
N SER A 5 6.09 -29.49 17.00
CA SER A 5 4.61 -29.42 17.00
C SER A 5 4.09 -27.99 17.09
N ASP A 6 4.73 -27.16 17.91
CA ASP A 6 4.34 -25.76 18.11
C ASP A 6 4.64 -24.90 16.88
N GLU A 7 5.77 -25.12 16.21
CA GLU A 7 6.14 -24.43 14.97
C GLU A 7 5.18 -24.80 13.82
N PHE A 8 4.75 -26.07 13.78
CA PHE A 8 3.80 -26.51 12.76
C PHE A 8 2.40 -25.98 13.05
N ARG A 9 2.00 -25.92 14.33
CA ARG A 9 0.77 -25.27 14.77
C ARG A 9 0.77 -23.80 14.37
N GLN A 10 1.88 -23.08 14.54
CA GLN A 10 2.04 -21.68 14.13
C GLN A 10 1.81 -21.51 12.62
N ILE A 11 2.47 -22.34 11.79
CA ILE A 11 2.24 -22.32 10.32
C ILE A 11 0.77 -22.57 9.99
N CYS A 12 0.13 -23.53 10.66
CA CYS A 12 -1.29 -23.80 10.48
C CYS A 12 -2.16 -22.59 10.87
N GLN A 13 -1.84 -21.88 11.96
CA GLN A 13 -2.55 -20.68 12.40
C GLN A 13 -2.37 -19.50 11.44
N THR A 14 -1.18 -19.31 10.90
CA THR A 14 -0.93 -18.28 9.88
C THR A 14 -1.77 -18.49 8.63
N ILE A 15 -2.00 -19.75 8.24
CA ILE A 15 -2.76 -20.08 7.02
C ILE A 15 -4.27 -20.17 7.28
N ALA A 16 -4.68 -20.70 8.43
CA ALA A 16 -6.08 -20.90 8.79
C ALA A 16 -6.73 -19.67 9.47
N GLY A 17 -5.93 -18.71 9.92
CA GLY A 17 -6.36 -17.68 10.86
C GLY A 17 -6.56 -18.25 12.28
N PRO A 18 -7.28 -17.54 13.17
CA PRO A 18 -7.44 -17.90 14.58
C PRO A 18 -8.35 -19.13 14.84
N SER A 19 -8.52 -20.01 13.85
CA SER A 19 -9.27 -21.26 13.99
C SER A 19 -8.60 -22.21 15.00
N ALA A 20 -9.34 -23.13 15.60
CA ALA A 20 -8.79 -24.21 16.41
C ALA A 20 -8.57 -25.50 15.61
N THR A 21 -9.03 -25.53 14.36
CA THR A 21 -9.07 -26.69 13.48
C THR A 21 -8.61 -26.33 12.07
N VAL A 22 -8.14 -27.34 11.32
CA VAL A 22 -7.74 -27.22 9.92
C VAL A 22 -8.47 -28.21 9.05
N ASP A 23 -8.87 -27.76 7.86
CA ASP A 23 -9.34 -28.62 6.78
C ASP A 23 -8.17 -29.21 5.96
N ARG A 24 -8.46 -30.16 5.05
CA ARG A 24 -7.46 -30.83 4.20
C ARG A 24 -6.63 -29.87 3.36
N ASN A 25 -7.26 -28.85 2.80
CA ASN A 25 -6.62 -27.91 1.88
C ASN A 25 -5.69 -26.97 2.66
N THR A 26 -6.13 -26.55 3.83
CA THR A 26 -5.35 -25.76 4.79
C THR A 26 -4.15 -26.56 5.30
N LEU A 27 -4.34 -27.84 5.66
CA LEU A 27 -3.23 -28.72 6.03
C LEU A 27 -2.24 -28.92 4.90
N TYR A 28 -2.71 -29.17 3.67
CA TYR A 28 -1.85 -29.31 2.50
C TYR A 28 -0.96 -28.08 2.28
N LYS A 29 -1.55 -26.88 2.38
CA LYS A 29 -0.79 -25.63 2.30
C LYS A 29 0.23 -25.52 3.44
N ALA A 30 -0.15 -25.84 4.67
CA ALA A 30 0.74 -25.80 5.83
C ALA A 30 1.93 -26.76 5.69
N VAL A 31 1.71 -27.97 5.18
CA VAL A 31 2.77 -28.95 4.91
C VAL A 31 3.75 -28.42 3.85
N CYS A 32 3.24 -27.85 2.76
CA CYS A 32 4.07 -27.24 1.71
C CYS A 32 4.85 -26.03 2.24
N CYS A 33 4.22 -25.18 3.05
CA CYS A 33 4.88 -24.04 3.70
C CYS A 33 5.92 -24.46 4.73
N ALA A 34 5.70 -25.60 5.42
CA ALA A 34 6.66 -26.22 6.33
C ALA A 34 7.85 -26.88 5.60
N GLY A 35 7.94 -26.72 4.27
CA GLY A 35 9.06 -27.16 3.45
C GLY A 35 8.97 -28.60 2.96
N LYS A 36 7.91 -29.35 3.30
CA LYS A 36 7.73 -30.71 2.78
C LYS A 36 7.03 -30.70 1.44
N SER A 37 7.63 -31.32 0.45
CA SER A 37 6.99 -31.64 -0.83
C SER A 37 6.22 -32.93 -0.66
N VAL A 38 4.89 -32.89 -0.78
CA VAL A 38 4.05 -34.07 -0.56
C VAL A 38 3.09 -34.30 -1.71
N ILE A 39 2.84 -35.56 -2.04
CA ILE A 39 1.76 -35.91 -2.97
C ILE A 39 0.44 -35.84 -2.21
N ARG A 40 -0.54 -35.13 -2.78
CA ARG A 40 -1.85 -34.90 -2.15
C ARG A 40 -2.55 -36.20 -1.71
N SER A 41 -2.44 -37.27 -2.50
CA SER A 41 -3.03 -38.57 -2.16
C SER A 41 -2.41 -39.21 -0.91
N HIS A 42 -1.14 -38.93 -0.58
CA HIS A 42 -0.52 -39.42 0.66
C HIS A 42 -1.11 -38.72 1.88
N LEU A 43 -1.43 -37.43 1.76
CA LEU A 43 -2.16 -36.69 2.80
C LEU A 43 -3.58 -37.22 2.95
N ASP A 44 -4.28 -37.47 1.84
CA ASP A 44 -5.65 -38.00 1.87
C ASP A 44 -5.72 -39.39 2.52
N ASN A 45 -4.71 -40.25 2.31
CA ASN A 45 -4.62 -41.58 2.94
C ASN A 45 -4.39 -41.53 4.46
N LEU A 46 -3.77 -40.46 4.95
CA LEU A 46 -3.53 -40.24 6.38
C LEU A 46 -4.67 -39.49 7.07
N TRP A 47 -5.64 -38.98 6.30
CA TRP A 47 -6.75 -38.19 6.81
C TRP A 47 -7.87 -39.07 7.40
N PRO A 48 -8.48 -38.70 8.55
CA PRO A 48 -9.62 -39.43 9.11
C PRO A 48 -10.85 -39.36 8.20
N SER A 49 -11.32 -40.50 7.71
CA SER A 49 -12.42 -40.58 6.73
C SER A 49 -13.75 -39.99 7.20
N ASP A 50 -13.94 -39.88 8.52
CA ASP A 50 -15.15 -39.38 9.19
C ASP A 50 -15.11 -37.89 9.56
N LYS A 51 -13.98 -37.19 9.32
CA LYS A 51 -13.79 -35.79 9.71
C LYS A 51 -13.63 -34.84 8.53
N SER A 52 -14.33 -33.71 8.58
CA SER A 52 -14.14 -32.57 7.66
C SER A 52 -12.97 -31.69 8.07
N GLU A 53 -12.71 -31.59 9.38
CA GLU A 53 -11.63 -30.81 9.97
C GLU A 53 -10.99 -31.57 11.14
N ILE A 54 -9.74 -31.24 11.43
CA ILE A 54 -8.98 -31.86 12.53
C ILE A 54 -8.28 -30.77 13.36
N ASP A 55 -8.06 -31.06 14.64
CA ASP A 55 -7.26 -30.20 15.52
C ASP A 55 -5.77 -30.18 15.12
N TYR A 56 -5.03 -29.21 15.66
CA TYR A 56 -3.61 -29.03 15.34
C TYR A 56 -2.72 -30.21 15.76
N ASP A 57 -3.08 -30.95 16.80
CA ASP A 57 -2.27 -32.08 17.28
C ASP A 57 -2.45 -33.29 16.35
N HIS A 58 -3.63 -33.44 15.77
CA HIS A 58 -3.89 -34.41 14.72
C HIS A 58 -3.22 -34.00 13.40
N ALA A 59 -3.28 -32.72 13.06
CA ALA A 59 -2.59 -32.15 11.90
C ALA A 59 -1.08 -32.39 11.96
N PHE A 60 -0.46 -32.16 13.12
CA PHE A 60 0.97 -32.40 13.32
C PHE A 60 1.35 -33.88 13.18
N ARG A 61 0.54 -34.80 13.71
CA ARG A 61 0.74 -36.25 13.52
C ARG A 61 0.68 -36.69 12.06
N ILE A 62 -0.19 -36.06 11.27
CA ILE A 62 -0.22 -36.28 9.81
C ILE A 62 1.07 -35.75 9.19
N PHE A 63 1.50 -34.54 9.55
CA PHE A 63 2.74 -33.94 9.07
C PHE A 63 3.97 -34.80 9.36
N GLU A 64 4.11 -35.36 10.58
CA GLU A 64 5.25 -36.23 10.92
C GLU A 64 5.29 -37.51 10.08
N ARG A 65 4.13 -38.05 9.74
CA ARG A 65 3.99 -39.29 8.95
C ARG A 65 4.11 -39.08 7.44
N LEU A 66 4.02 -37.84 6.97
CA LEU A 66 4.21 -37.52 5.55
C LEU A 66 5.69 -37.59 5.19
N GLU A 67 6.01 -38.43 4.22
CA GLU A 67 7.31 -38.49 3.57
C GLU A 67 7.53 -37.26 2.70
N ASP A 68 8.70 -36.64 2.83
CA ASP A 68 9.12 -35.49 2.04
C ASP A 68 9.74 -35.98 0.72
N LEU A 69 9.23 -35.45 -0.39
CA LEU A 69 9.81 -35.68 -1.71
C LEU A 69 10.99 -34.74 -1.91
N VAL A 70 12.17 -35.25 -1.59
CA VAL A 70 13.44 -34.57 -1.85
C VAL A 70 14.02 -35.09 -3.16
N VAL A 71 14.34 -34.19 -4.08
CA VAL A 71 15.12 -34.52 -5.28
C VAL A 71 16.58 -34.57 -4.85
N ASP A 72 17.19 -35.76 -4.85
CA ASP A 72 18.58 -35.94 -4.43
C ASP A 72 19.58 -35.78 -5.59
N GLU A 73 20.87 -35.81 -5.26
CA GLU A 73 21.96 -35.71 -6.25
C GLU A 73 21.94 -36.83 -7.29
N ASP A 74 21.40 -38.01 -6.96
CA ASP A 74 21.30 -39.11 -7.91
C ASP A 74 20.10 -38.92 -8.85
N ASP A 75 19.01 -38.30 -8.39
CA ASP A 75 17.90 -37.85 -9.24
C ASP A 75 18.31 -36.70 -10.17
N ILE A 76 19.08 -35.72 -9.70
CA ILE A 76 19.66 -34.65 -10.54
C ILE A 76 20.62 -35.24 -11.59
N LYS A 77 21.47 -36.21 -11.20
CA LYS A 77 22.32 -36.93 -12.15
C LYS A 77 21.50 -37.72 -13.16
N ARG A 78 20.39 -38.34 -12.75
CA ARG A 78 19.48 -39.03 -13.68
C ARG A 78 18.82 -38.05 -14.64
N ILE A 79 18.39 -36.88 -14.18
CA ILE A 79 17.86 -35.82 -15.05
C ILE A 79 18.92 -35.39 -16.09
N ARG A 80 20.18 -35.20 -15.68
CA ARG A 80 21.30 -34.84 -16.56
C ARG A 80 21.70 -35.96 -17.54
N THR A 81 21.57 -37.23 -17.14
CA THR A 81 22.06 -38.38 -17.93
C THR A 81 20.98 -39.08 -18.76
N GLN A 82 19.69 -38.94 -18.41
CA GLN A 82 18.57 -39.61 -19.07
C GLN A 82 17.75 -38.71 -20.00
N ASP A 83 18.20 -37.48 -20.29
CA ASP A 83 17.52 -36.49 -21.16
C ASP A 83 16.03 -36.32 -20.79
N VAL A 84 15.75 -36.23 -19.48
CA VAL A 84 14.39 -36.03 -18.97
C VAL A 84 13.99 -34.60 -19.30
N ARG A 85 13.12 -34.42 -20.30
CA ARG A 85 12.62 -33.11 -20.72
C ARG A 85 11.13 -33.02 -20.44
N LEU A 86 10.72 -31.97 -19.72
CA LEU A 86 9.30 -31.64 -19.58
C LEU A 86 8.93 -30.56 -20.60
N ASN A 87 8.03 -30.92 -21.52
CA ASN A 87 7.48 -29.96 -22.46
C ASN A 87 6.50 -29.03 -21.72
N VAL A 88 6.69 -27.71 -21.86
CA VAL A 88 5.91 -26.71 -21.12
C VAL A 88 4.44 -26.73 -21.52
N GLU A 89 4.12 -26.95 -22.80
CA GLU A 89 2.73 -27.02 -23.25
C GLU A 89 2.01 -28.25 -22.69
N GLN A 90 2.71 -29.38 -22.51
CA GLN A 90 2.16 -30.56 -21.82
C GLN A 90 1.89 -30.30 -20.33
N ILE A 91 2.70 -29.46 -19.67
CA ILE A 91 2.44 -29.02 -18.30
C ILE A 91 1.21 -28.12 -18.26
N LEU A 92 1.14 -27.13 -19.15
CA LEU A 92 0.04 -26.17 -19.21
C LEU A 92 -1.29 -26.83 -19.58
N ASP A 93 -1.29 -27.94 -20.32
CA ASP A 93 -2.49 -28.71 -20.63
C ASP A 93 -3.10 -29.44 -19.42
N GLN A 94 -2.33 -29.63 -18.35
CA GLN A 94 -2.84 -30.16 -17.08
C GLN A 94 -3.40 -29.07 -16.15
N VAL A 95 -3.27 -27.79 -16.56
CA VAL A 95 -3.71 -26.63 -15.78
C VAL A 95 -5.04 -26.11 -16.32
N ALA A 96 -5.92 -25.67 -15.42
CA ALA A 96 -7.17 -25.02 -15.78
C ALA A 96 -6.94 -23.82 -16.72
N ALA A 97 -7.80 -23.66 -17.75
CA ALA A 97 -7.62 -22.69 -18.82
C ALA A 97 -7.41 -21.24 -18.33
N ASN A 98 -8.06 -20.86 -17.23
CA ASN A 98 -7.97 -19.52 -16.63
C ASN A 98 -6.65 -19.25 -15.88
N ARG A 99 -5.76 -20.25 -15.73
CA ARG A 99 -4.48 -20.13 -15.04
C ARG A 99 -3.28 -20.43 -15.93
N LYS A 100 -3.50 -20.78 -17.20
CA LYS A 100 -2.42 -21.16 -18.12
C LYS A 100 -1.44 -20.01 -18.35
N GLU A 101 -1.93 -18.78 -18.48
CA GLU A 101 -1.08 -17.63 -18.77
C GLU A 101 -0.22 -17.21 -17.56
N ASP A 102 -0.81 -17.20 -16.37
CA ASP A 102 -0.06 -16.92 -15.13
C ASP A 102 1.06 -17.95 -14.91
N ILE A 103 0.76 -19.23 -15.12
CA ILE A 103 1.76 -20.30 -14.97
C ILE A 103 2.82 -20.22 -16.07
N ARG A 104 2.44 -19.84 -17.29
CA ARG A 104 3.40 -19.62 -18.39
C ARG A 104 4.39 -18.51 -18.03
N LEU A 105 3.93 -17.37 -17.53
CA LEU A 105 4.79 -16.26 -17.09
C LEU A 105 5.71 -16.69 -15.93
N CYS A 106 5.22 -17.49 -14.98
CA CYS A 106 6.06 -18.01 -13.90
C CYS A 106 7.16 -18.98 -14.39
N LEU A 107 6.89 -19.75 -15.44
CA LEU A 107 7.83 -20.72 -15.98
C LEU A 107 8.82 -20.10 -16.98
N GLU A 108 8.47 -18.98 -17.62
CA GLU A 108 9.26 -18.29 -18.67
C GLU A 108 10.77 -18.18 -18.36
N PRO A 109 11.22 -17.80 -17.15
CA PRO A 109 12.65 -17.68 -16.82
C PRO A 109 13.42 -19.01 -16.82
N TYR A 110 12.69 -20.12 -16.88
CA TYR A 110 13.19 -21.50 -16.82
C TYR A 110 12.90 -22.26 -18.13
N ILE A 111 12.35 -21.61 -19.17
CA ILE A 111 12.09 -22.26 -20.45
C ILE A 111 13.34 -22.19 -21.33
N LYS A 112 13.77 -23.34 -21.84
CA LYS A 112 14.83 -23.45 -22.84
C LYS A 112 14.34 -24.34 -23.98
N ASP A 113 14.26 -23.78 -25.18
CA ASP A 113 13.83 -24.47 -26.40
C ASP A 113 12.45 -25.15 -26.30
N GLY A 114 11.52 -24.55 -25.53
CA GLY A 114 10.17 -25.09 -25.31
C GLY A 114 10.07 -26.17 -24.21
N TYR A 115 11.17 -26.45 -23.51
CA TYR A 115 11.23 -27.39 -22.39
C TYR A 115 11.62 -26.67 -21.11
N LEU A 116 11.20 -27.21 -19.97
CA LEU A 116 11.57 -26.70 -18.66
C LEU A 116 13.01 -27.12 -18.32
N ASP A 117 13.86 -26.14 -18.01
CA ASP A 117 15.17 -26.35 -17.40
C ASP A 117 14.97 -26.80 -15.95
N LEU A 118 14.86 -28.12 -15.78
CA LEU A 118 14.55 -28.77 -14.50
C LEU A 118 15.58 -28.47 -13.42
N GLU A 119 16.85 -28.33 -13.80
CA GLU A 119 17.93 -28.09 -12.84
C GLU A 119 17.79 -26.69 -12.22
N LYS A 120 17.68 -25.67 -13.08
CA LYS A 120 17.47 -24.28 -12.65
C LYS A 120 16.14 -24.09 -11.93
N PHE A 121 15.10 -24.79 -12.37
CA PHE A 121 13.79 -24.74 -11.73
C PHE A 121 13.79 -25.36 -10.32
N VAL A 122 14.40 -26.53 -10.15
CA VAL A 122 14.50 -27.19 -8.84
C VAL A 122 15.33 -26.37 -7.86
N GLU A 123 16.46 -25.79 -8.32
CA GLU A 123 17.31 -24.93 -7.48
C GLU A 123 16.52 -23.72 -6.91
N VAL A 124 15.75 -23.03 -7.75
CA VAL A 124 14.94 -21.88 -7.30
C VAL A 124 13.77 -22.30 -6.43
N VAL A 125 13.13 -23.44 -6.72
CA VAL A 125 12.03 -23.95 -5.88
C VAL A 125 12.54 -24.27 -4.47
N GLU A 126 13.71 -24.90 -4.34
CA GLU A 126 14.32 -25.20 -3.05
C GLU A 126 14.76 -23.94 -2.29
N SER A 127 15.34 -22.94 -2.96
CA SER A 127 15.73 -21.68 -2.33
C SER A 127 14.52 -20.88 -1.84
N THR A 128 13.46 -20.81 -2.65
CA THR A 128 12.24 -20.05 -2.34
C THR A 128 11.46 -20.70 -1.19
N LYS A 129 11.47 -22.04 -1.09
CA LYS A 129 10.89 -22.77 0.06
C LYS A 129 11.57 -22.39 1.36
N HIS A 130 12.90 -22.37 1.37
CA HIS A 130 13.67 -22.01 2.56
C HIS A 130 13.44 -20.56 2.97
N GLU A 131 13.38 -19.64 2.00
CA GLU A 131 13.06 -18.23 2.23
C GLU A 131 11.64 -18.03 2.77
N THR A 132 10.65 -18.73 2.19
CA THR A 132 9.25 -18.65 2.62
C THR A 132 9.07 -19.20 4.04
N LEU A 133 9.68 -20.34 4.36
CA LEU A 133 9.65 -20.91 5.71
C LEU A 133 10.35 -19.99 6.71
N SER A 134 11.51 -19.43 6.35
CA SER A 134 12.24 -18.48 7.19
C SER A 134 11.44 -17.22 7.46
N ARG A 135 10.77 -16.66 6.45
CA ARG A 135 9.89 -15.49 6.60
C ARG A 135 8.67 -15.79 7.46
N LEU A 136 8.00 -16.93 7.26
CA LEU A 136 6.83 -17.30 8.06
C LEU A 136 7.19 -17.50 9.54
N LEU A 137 8.34 -18.10 9.83
CA LEU A 137 8.83 -18.26 11.20
C LEU A 137 9.32 -16.93 11.80
N GLN A 138 9.91 -16.04 11.00
CA GLN A 138 10.34 -14.70 11.44
C GLN A 138 9.16 -13.75 11.73
N LEU A 139 8.12 -13.76 10.90
CA LEU A 139 6.94 -12.91 11.06
C LEU A 139 6.18 -13.17 12.38
N GLN A 140 6.28 -14.38 12.94
CA GLN A 140 5.70 -14.68 14.26
C GLN A 140 6.71 -14.67 15.42
N GLN A 141 8.01 -14.81 15.16
CA GLN A 141 9.02 -14.53 16.20
C GLN A 141 9.03 -13.04 16.54
N ALA A 142 8.82 -12.13 15.58
CA ALA A 142 8.61 -10.72 15.89
C ALA A 142 7.38 -10.49 16.79
N SER A 143 6.25 -11.16 16.51
CA SER A 143 5.01 -10.99 17.29
C SER A 143 5.03 -11.63 18.69
N ASN A 144 5.82 -12.70 18.90
CA ASN A 144 5.90 -13.39 20.20
C ASN A 144 7.09 -12.92 21.07
N THR A 145 8.15 -12.36 20.50
CA THR A 145 9.33 -11.92 21.26
C THR A 145 9.17 -10.50 21.82
N GLU A 146 8.40 -9.63 21.15
CA GLU A 146 8.09 -8.28 21.66
C GLU A 146 7.16 -8.28 22.89
N PHE A 147 6.37 -9.33 23.10
CA PHE A 147 5.44 -9.42 24.23
C PHE A 147 6.09 -9.97 25.52
N ASP A 148 7.10 -10.84 25.41
CA ASP A 148 7.71 -11.53 26.57
C ASP A 148 9.06 -10.92 27.03
N GLN A 149 9.78 -10.20 26.16
CA GLN A 149 11.08 -9.57 26.51
C GLN A 149 10.97 -8.16 27.12
N ALA A 150 9.91 -7.40 26.83
CA ALA A 150 9.66 -6.09 27.44
C ALA A 150 9.39 -6.17 28.97
N SER A 151 9.03 -7.36 29.48
CA SER A 151 8.68 -7.56 30.89
C SER A 151 9.84 -7.97 31.80
N LYS A 152 11.04 -8.31 31.28
CA LYS A 152 12.10 -8.94 32.10
C LYS A 152 13.51 -8.39 31.97
N GLU A 153 13.89 -7.70 30.90
CA GLU A 153 15.29 -7.27 30.70
C GLU A 153 15.58 -5.77 30.92
N GLU A 154 14.66 -5.02 31.55
CA GLU A 154 14.98 -3.68 32.10
C GLU A 154 15.70 -3.74 33.47
N ARG A 155 16.01 -4.96 33.93
CA ARG A 155 16.71 -5.19 35.19
C ARG A 155 17.87 -6.13 34.90
N TRP A 156 19.07 -5.56 34.99
CA TRP A 156 20.39 -6.19 35.08
C TRP A 156 21.26 -6.19 33.80
N THR A 157 22.13 -5.17 33.81
CA THR A 157 23.59 -5.23 33.55
C THR A 157 24.13 -4.96 32.14
N LYS A 158 24.73 -3.77 32.04
CA LYS A 158 25.87 -3.42 31.18
C LYS A 158 26.99 -4.47 31.21
N GLY A 159 27.59 -4.74 30.04
CA GLY A 159 29.03 -5.02 29.91
C GLY A 159 29.39 -6.09 28.88
N GLY A 160 29.93 -5.69 27.72
CA GLY A 160 30.65 -6.60 26.81
C GLY A 160 30.74 -6.08 25.37
N VAL A 161 31.97 -5.79 24.92
CA VAL A 161 32.35 -5.13 23.66
C VAL A 161 32.32 -6.10 22.46
N ALA A 162 31.78 -5.66 21.31
CA ALA A 162 32.28 -5.96 19.96
C ALA A 162 31.67 -5.00 18.92
N GLU A 163 32.52 -4.45 18.07
CA GLU A 163 32.25 -3.45 17.03
C GLU A 163 31.49 -4.05 15.83
N ASP A 164 30.43 -3.41 15.34
CA ASP A 164 30.09 -3.39 13.91
C ASP A 164 29.16 -2.20 13.58
N GLU A 165 29.28 -1.66 12.37
CA GLU A 165 28.91 -0.30 11.97
C GLU A 165 27.40 0.04 12.08
N GLY A 166 27.11 1.24 12.61
CA GLY A 166 25.77 1.66 13.07
C GLY A 166 24.69 1.80 12.00
N LEU A 167 23.65 0.97 12.08
CA LEU A 167 22.32 1.31 11.57
C LEU A 167 21.72 2.43 12.42
N GLN A 168 21.87 3.67 11.97
CA GLN A 168 21.02 4.76 12.42
C GLN A 168 19.61 4.47 11.88
N LEU A 169 18.67 4.10 12.76
CA LEU A 169 17.26 3.92 12.43
C LEU A 169 16.75 5.21 11.78
N ARG A 170 16.44 5.16 10.48
CA ARG A 170 15.92 6.31 9.74
C ARG A 170 14.44 6.43 10.05
N PRO A 171 13.96 7.55 10.61
CA PRO A 171 12.54 7.71 10.87
C PRO A 171 11.75 7.58 9.56
N LYS A 172 10.69 6.77 9.63
CA LYS A 172 9.77 6.52 8.52
C LYS A 172 8.40 7.04 8.94
N PHE A 173 7.83 7.89 8.11
CA PHE A 173 6.48 8.42 8.28
C PHE A 173 5.58 7.95 7.16
N ARG A 174 4.32 7.68 7.44
CA ARG A 174 3.30 7.32 6.46
C ARG A 174 2.26 8.43 6.34
N GLY A 175 1.61 8.44 5.18
CA GLY A 175 0.45 9.26 4.95
C GLY A 175 -0.33 8.80 3.74
N VAL A 176 -1.39 9.53 3.42
CA VAL A 176 -2.26 9.26 2.29
C VAL A 176 -2.60 10.54 1.54
N LEU A 177 -2.56 10.46 0.21
CA LEU A 177 -3.05 11.48 -0.71
C LEU A 177 -4.41 11.04 -1.29
N PHE A 178 -5.49 11.72 -0.93
CA PHE A 178 -6.80 11.58 -1.56
C PHE A 178 -6.87 12.49 -2.78
N THR A 179 -7.35 11.94 -3.89
CA THR A 179 -7.39 12.63 -5.19
C THR A 179 -8.76 13.24 -5.51
N SER A 180 -9.82 12.85 -4.80
CA SER A 180 -11.16 13.40 -4.93
C SER A 180 -11.96 13.25 -3.62
N PRO A 181 -12.30 14.34 -2.91
CA PRO A 181 -11.69 15.67 -3.05
C PRO A 181 -10.20 15.64 -2.68
N LEU A 182 -9.41 16.58 -3.21
CA LEU A 182 -7.97 16.65 -2.95
C LEU A 182 -7.69 16.96 -1.47
N ARG A 183 -7.16 15.96 -0.76
CA ARG A 183 -6.73 16.06 0.65
C ARG A 183 -5.45 15.27 0.82
N VAL A 184 -4.56 15.71 1.69
CA VAL A 184 -3.28 15.03 1.91
C VAL A 184 -2.88 15.10 3.36
N VAL A 185 -2.25 14.03 3.84
CA VAL A 185 -1.53 14.02 5.12
C VAL A 185 -0.25 14.83 4.96
N LYS A 186 -0.14 15.91 5.73
CA LYS A 186 1.02 16.79 5.77
C LYS A 186 1.86 16.42 6.98
N HIS A 187 3.17 16.34 6.80
CA HIS A 187 4.12 16.12 7.89
C HIS A 187 4.81 17.43 8.23
N VAL A 188 4.63 17.92 9.45
CA VAL A 188 5.33 19.09 9.99
C VAL A 188 6.52 18.57 10.81
N PHE A 189 7.72 18.84 10.33
CA PHE A 189 8.94 18.37 10.97
C PHE A 189 9.40 19.31 12.08
N GLU A 190 9.83 18.74 13.19
CA GLU A 190 10.32 19.50 14.36
C GLU A 190 11.85 19.61 14.41
N GLY A 191 12.55 18.83 13.60
CA GLY A 191 14.01 18.80 13.54
C GLY A 191 14.65 19.90 12.69
N GLU A 192 15.98 20.01 12.80
CA GLU A 192 16.79 20.95 12.03
C GLU A 192 18.01 20.28 11.39
N GLY A 193 18.67 20.99 10.49
CA GLY A 193 19.95 20.59 9.91
C GLY A 193 19.85 19.82 8.61
N LEU A 194 21.00 19.34 8.15
CA LEU A 194 21.13 18.74 6.83
C LEU A 194 20.36 17.43 6.73
N CYS A 195 19.46 17.37 5.75
CA CYS A 195 18.46 16.34 5.62
C CYS A 195 18.35 15.84 4.18
N ARG A 196 18.06 14.55 4.02
CA ARG A 196 17.60 13.95 2.75
C ARG A 196 16.28 13.27 2.98
N ILE A 197 15.30 13.54 2.11
CA ILE A 197 13.98 12.92 2.18
C ILE A 197 13.75 12.05 0.96
N SER A 198 13.30 10.82 1.19
CA SER A 198 12.90 9.87 0.15
C SER A 198 11.40 9.59 0.24
N LEU A 199 10.68 9.74 -0.86
CA LEU A 199 9.26 9.41 -1.00
C LEU A 199 9.10 8.03 -1.64
N LYS A 200 8.16 7.24 -1.13
CA LYS A 200 7.77 5.95 -1.70
C LYS A 200 6.25 5.83 -1.70
N VAL A 201 5.66 5.38 -2.81
CA VAL A 201 4.26 4.94 -2.83
C VAL A 201 4.17 3.58 -2.14
N GLU A 202 3.27 3.46 -1.17
CA GLU A 202 3.05 2.17 -0.47
C GLU A 202 1.95 1.39 -1.19
N TRP A 203 2.31 0.17 -1.59
CA TRP A 203 1.43 -0.71 -2.36
C TRP A 203 0.59 -1.56 -1.43
N ASN A 204 -0.70 -1.21 -1.33
CA ASN A 204 -1.68 -2.05 -0.65
C ASN A 204 -2.25 -3.10 -1.62
N SER A 205 -2.70 -4.24 -1.09
CA SER A 205 -3.30 -5.33 -1.89
C SER A 205 -4.52 -4.90 -2.72
N ASP A 206 -5.10 -3.75 -2.37
CA ASP A 206 -6.36 -3.27 -2.89
C ASP A 206 -6.16 -2.26 -4.01
N MET A 207 -4.91 -1.85 -4.26
CA MET A 207 -4.54 -0.94 -5.35
C MET A 207 -4.30 -1.70 -6.65
N GLY A 208 -4.65 -1.08 -7.78
CA GLY A 208 -4.26 -1.60 -9.08
C GLY A 208 -2.74 -1.53 -9.28
N PRO A 209 -2.13 -2.46 -10.04
CA PRO A 209 -0.70 -2.40 -10.33
C PRO A 209 -0.35 -1.08 -11.01
N ASN A 210 0.72 -0.44 -10.56
CA ASN A 210 1.30 0.78 -11.15
C ASN A 210 0.34 1.99 -11.23
N GLN A 211 -0.75 1.99 -10.46
CA GLN A 211 -1.80 3.02 -10.51
C GLN A 211 -1.31 4.44 -10.20
N PHE A 212 -0.30 4.60 -9.35
CA PHE A 212 0.31 5.91 -9.03
C PHE A 212 1.81 5.95 -9.35
N GLU A 213 2.28 4.99 -10.15
CA GLU A 213 3.66 5.01 -10.63
C GLU A 213 3.92 6.30 -11.39
N ASN A 214 4.93 7.06 -10.97
CA ASN A 214 5.31 8.34 -11.57
C ASN A 214 4.19 9.40 -11.62
N ASP A 215 3.19 9.33 -10.72
CA ASP A 215 2.04 10.26 -10.69
C ASP A 215 1.96 11.11 -9.42
N VAL A 216 2.87 10.93 -8.47
CA VAL A 216 2.93 11.72 -7.23
C VAL A 216 4.28 12.39 -7.07
N PHE A 217 4.36 13.50 -6.37
CA PHE A 217 5.61 14.16 -6.01
C PHE A 217 5.46 14.89 -4.68
N GLY A 218 6.52 14.94 -3.89
CA GLY A 218 6.58 15.65 -2.62
C GLY A 218 7.33 16.98 -2.71
N ILE A 219 6.89 17.97 -1.95
CA ILE A 219 7.54 19.28 -1.79
C ILE A 219 7.65 19.61 -0.31
N ILE A 220 8.79 20.20 0.06
CA ILE A 220 9.01 20.75 1.40
C ILE A 220 8.83 22.25 1.35
N ILE A 221 7.98 22.77 2.23
CA ILE A 221 7.76 24.19 2.46
C ILE A 221 8.35 24.54 3.83
N ASP A 222 9.26 25.50 3.91
CA ASP A 222 9.82 25.96 5.17
C ASP A 222 8.79 26.71 6.04
N SER A 223 9.17 27.05 7.26
CA SER A 223 8.30 27.80 8.20
C SER A 223 7.95 29.22 7.72
N ASN A 224 8.64 29.76 6.72
CA ASN A 224 8.32 31.04 6.08
C ASN A 224 7.35 30.89 4.89
N GLY A 225 6.91 29.66 4.61
CA GLY A 225 6.02 29.38 3.48
C GLY A 225 6.76 29.32 2.15
N LYS A 226 8.08 29.14 2.11
CA LYS A 226 8.85 29.02 0.87
C LYS A 226 9.11 27.54 0.56
N ALA A 227 8.88 27.13 -0.68
CA ALA A 227 9.29 25.81 -1.14
C ALA A 227 10.83 25.72 -1.21
N VAL A 228 11.40 24.73 -0.52
CA VAL A 228 12.85 24.57 -0.35
C VAL A 228 13.41 23.29 -0.97
N ALA A 229 12.59 22.25 -1.18
CA ALA A 229 13.06 20.99 -1.77
C ALA A 229 11.93 20.16 -2.43
N GLN A 230 12.30 19.11 -3.19
CA GLN A 230 11.42 18.17 -3.92
C GLN A 230 11.81 16.69 -3.67
N TYR A 231 10.82 15.76 -3.68
CA TYR A 231 10.83 14.31 -3.30
C TYR A 231 11.94 13.33 -3.71
N GLN A 232 13.01 13.81 -4.29
CA GLN A 232 14.26 13.07 -4.42
C GLN A 232 15.37 14.09 -4.19
N THR A 233 15.45 14.57 -2.94
CA THR A 233 16.26 15.73 -2.61
C THR A 233 17.73 15.36 -2.62
N ASP A 234 18.57 16.15 -3.29
CA ASP A 234 19.93 16.38 -2.79
C ASP A 234 19.83 16.95 -1.35
N GLU A 235 20.91 16.87 -0.58
CA GLU A 235 20.89 17.33 0.82
C GLU A 235 20.42 18.80 0.93
N PHE A 236 19.44 19.06 1.80
CA PHE A 236 18.90 20.39 2.07
C PHE A 236 18.90 20.67 3.58
N ASP A 237 18.88 21.96 3.94
CA ASP A 237 18.82 22.36 5.34
C ASP A 237 17.36 22.38 5.82
N LEU A 238 17.01 21.45 6.70
CA LEU A 238 15.70 21.37 7.33
C LEU A 238 15.60 22.43 8.43
N SER A 239 14.49 23.15 8.47
CA SER A 239 14.19 24.07 9.56
C SER A 239 12.98 23.57 10.36
N PRO A 240 12.93 23.80 11.68
CA PRO A 240 11.77 23.45 12.48
C PRO A 240 10.49 24.09 11.93
N GLY A 241 9.41 23.31 11.87
CA GLY A 241 8.14 23.71 11.27
C GLY A 241 8.07 23.55 9.75
N SER A 242 9.11 23.02 9.10
CA SER A 242 9.04 22.69 7.68
C SER A 242 7.98 21.63 7.43
N THR A 243 7.15 21.84 6.42
CA THR A 243 6.02 20.96 6.09
C THR A 243 6.28 20.23 4.78
N LEU A 244 6.20 18.91 4.80
CA LEU A 244 6.16 18.08 3.60
C LEU A 244 4.71 17.91 3.12
N ILE A 245 4.50 18.18 1.84
CA ILE A 245 3.21 18.02 1.16
C ILE A 245 3.42 17.14 -0.07
N ILE A 246 2.61 16.08 -0.20
CA ILE A 246 2.58 15.22 -1.39
C ILE A 246 1.48 15.71 -2.34
N MET A 247 1.79 15.76 -3.62
CA MET A 247 0.93 16.27 -4.69
C MET A 247 0.80 15.21 -5.78
N GLY A 248 -0.41 15.05 -6.33
CA GLY A 248 -0.64 14.25 -7.53
C GLY A 248 -0.45 15.09 -8.80
N LEU A 249 0.12 14.50 -9.84
CA LEU A 249 0.20 15.09 -11.17
C LEU A 249 -1.11 14.98 -11.94
N GLY A 250 -2.04 14.13 -11.48
CA GLY A 250 -3.38 13.98 -12.05
C GLY A 250 -3.39 13.33 -13.44
N THR A 251 -2.30 12.66 -13.84
CA THR A 251 -2.21 12.02 -15.16
C THR A 251 -2.93 10.68 -15.22
N ASN A 252 -3.17 10.05 -14.06
CA ASN A 252 -4.02 8.87 -13.92
C ASN A 252 -5.46 9.22 -13.54
N ALA A 253 -5.81 10.51 -13.51
CA ALA A 253 -7.16 11.01 -13.28
C ALA A 253 -8.07 10.89 -14.51
N SER A 254 -8.01 9.78 -15.27
CA SER A 254 -9.16 9.36 -16.07
C SER A 254 -10.26 8.86 -15.12
N MET A 255 -10.68 9.73 -14.20
CA MET A 255 -11.68 9.54 -13.19
C MET A 255 -13.02 9.53 -13.91
N ARG A 256 -13.41 8.37 -14.43
CA ARG A 256 -14.85 8.09 -14.46
C ARG A 256 -15.25 8.15 -13.00
N SER A 257 -15.96 9.21 -12.61
CA SER A 257 -16.74 9.30 -11.37
C SER A 257 -17.12 7.89 -10.97
N ALA A 258 -16.81 7.51 -9.72
CA ALA A 258 -17.26 6.27 -9.11
C ALA A 258 -18.78 6.19 -9.28
N ARG A 259 -19.21 5.76 -10.47
CA ARG A 259 -20.59 5.48 -10.76
C ARG A 259 -20.90 4.41 -9.76
N ILE A 260 -21.86 4.70 -8.91
CA ILE A 260 -22.46 3.76 -7.98
C ILE A 260 -22.81 2.53 -8.82
N ASP A 261 -21.86 1.59 -8.86
CA ASP A 261 -22.05 0.38 -9.60
C ASP A 261 -23.10 -0.36 -8.80
N LYS A 262 -24.21 -0.73 -9.43
CA LYS A 262 -25.35 -1.31 -8.71
C LYS A 262 -25.00 -2.65 -8.07
N GLN A 263 -23.85 -3.22 -8.43
CA GLN A 263 -23.32 -4.45 -7.91
C GLN A 263 -22.12 -4.16 -7.00
N ARG A 264 -22.41 -4.04 -5.70
CA ARG A 264 -21.38 -3.95 -4.65
C ARG A 264 -21.03 -5.36 -4.18
N VAL A 265 -19.76 -5.58 -3.82
CA VAL A 265 -19.39 -6.82 -3.11
C VAL A 265 -20.06 -6.86 -1.73
N GLU A 266 -20.29 -8.04 -1.18
CA GLU A 266 -20.87 -8.13 0.17
C GLU A 266 -19.80 -7.81 1.24
N LEU A 267 -20.12 -6.86 2.12
CA LEU A 267 -19.26 -6.52 3.27
C LEU A 267 -19.35 -7.56 4.39
N THR A 268 -20.44 -8.33 4.43
CA THR A 268 -20.69 -9.37 5.43
C THR A 268 -20.90 -10.72 4.77
N THR A 269 -20.71 -11.80 5.51
CA THR A 269 -20.99 -13.16 5.07
C THR A 269 -21.59 -13.92 6.26
N GLY A 270 -22.91 -14.05 6.29
CA GLY A 270 -23.62 -14.57 7.46
C GLY A 270 -23.53 -13.59 8.64
N ASP A 271 -22.96 -14.04 9.75
CA ASP A 271 -22.83 -13.33 11.03
C ASP A 271 -21.45 -12.68 11.24
N ARG A 272 -20.65 -12.52 10.17
CA ARG A 272 -19.28 -11.98 10.24
C ARG A 272 -18.98 -11.05 9.07
N LEU A 273 -18.01 -10.16 9.22
CA LEU A 273 -17.49 -9.40 8.08
C LEU A 273 -16.87 -10.36 7.05
N SER A 274 -17.03 -10.04 5.77
CA SER A 274 -16.44 -10.80 4.68
C SER A 274 -14.91 -10.70 4.75
N LYS A 275 -14.21 -11.74 4.29
CA LYS A 275 -12.73 -11.76 4.30
C LYS A 275 -12.12 -10.57 3.55
N ARG A 276 -12.74 -10.20 2.43
CA ARG A 276 -12.30 -9.07 1.61
C ARG A 276 -12.44 -7.76 2.38
N PHE A 277 -13.55 -7.55 3.06
CA PHE A 277 -13.76 -6.34 3.85
C PHE A 277 -12.83 -6.26 5.06
N LYS A 278 -12.55 -7.37 5.76
CA LYS A 278 -11.55 -7.40 6.85
C LYS A 278 -10.16 -6.98 6.33
N MET A 279 -9.73 -7.49 5.18
CA MET A 279 -8.45 -7.10 4.56
C MET A 279 -8.43 -5.60 4.21
N THR A 280 -9.52 -5.07 3.65
CA THR A 280 -9.66 -3.65 3.35
C THR A 280 -9.56 -2.80 4.63
N LEU A 281 -10.20 -3.19 5.72
CA LEU A 281 -10.09 -2.47 7.00
C LEU A 281 -8.66 -2.49 7.55
N MET A 282 -7.92 -3.60 7.39
CA MET A 282 -6.49 -3.65 7.76
C MET A 282 -5.65 -2.68 6.92
N ASN A 283 -5.90 -2.62 5.62
CA ASN A 283 -5.24 -1.64 4.75
C ASN A 283 -5.63 -0.20 5.10
N VAL A 284 -6.87 0.04 5.53
CA VAL A 284 -7.31 1.35 6.03
C VAL A 284 -6.57 1.73 7.30
N PHE A 285 -6.46 0.82 8.27
CA PHE A 285 -5.69 1.07 9.49
C PHE A 285 -4.24 1.45 9.14
N ASP A 286 -3.57 0.66 8.30
CA ASP A 286 -2.20 0.91 7.85
C ASP A 286 -2.01 2.23 7.08
N MET A 287 -3.07 2.77 6.48
CA MET A 287 -3.05 4.10 5.81
C MET A 287 -3.05 5.26 6.81
N PHE A 288 -3.62 5.06 8.00
CA PHE A 288 -3.77 6.09 9.03
C PHE A 288 -2.77 5.95 10.19
N ASP A 289 -2.13 4.80 10.35
CA ASP A 289 -0.96 4.59 11.22
C ASP A 289 0.26 5.34 10.63
N PHE A 290 0.36 6.64 10.95
CA PHE A 290 1.28 7.58 10.35
C PHE A 290 2.70 7.43 10.88
N ASP A 291 2.88 6.98 12.12
CA ASP A 291 4.20 6.71 12.70
C ASP A 291 4.61 5.22 12.62
N SER A 292 3.72 4.34 12.13
CA SER A 292 3.97 2.90 11.96
C SER A 292 4.23 2.17 13.27
N ASP A 293 3.62 2.61 14.38
CA ASP A 293 3.72 1.96 15.68
C ASP A 293 2.71 0.79 15.86
N GLY A 294 1.82 0.59 14.88
CA GLY A 294 0.78 -0.44 14.90
C GLY A 294 -0.43 -0.10 15.76
N LEU A 295 -0.58 1.16 16.15
CA LEU A 295 -1.70 1.73 16.89
C LEU A 295 -2.29 2.90 16.09
N LEU A 296 -3.53 3.28 16.43
CA LEU A 296 -4.11 4.54 15.98
C LEU A 296 -4.25 5.45 17.20
N SER A 297 -3.32 6.39 17.31
CA SER A 297 -3.44 7.50 18.24
C SER A 297 -4.70 8.31 17.95
N ARG A 298 -5.11 9.15 18.91
CA ARG A 298 -6.28 10.02 18.73
C ARG A 298 -6.14 10.92 17.49
N ASN A 299 -4.95 11.40 17.19
CA ASN A 299 -4.71 12.27 16.03
C ASN A 299 -4.91 11.50 14.70
N GLU A 300 -4.44 10.27 14.63
CA GLU A 300 -4.58 9.39 13.46
C GLU A 300 -6.04 8.95 13.27
N TYR A 301 -6.71 8.57 14.36
CA TYR A 301 -8.14 8.29 14.32
C TYR A 301 -8.97 9.53 13.94
N SER A 302 -8.59 10.71 14.43
CA SER A 302 -9.23 11.98 14.02
C SER A 302 -9.06 12.24 12.52
N ALA A 303 -7.89 11.92 11.96
CA ALA A 303 -7.68 11.99 10.52
C ALA A 303 -8.56 11.00 9.76
N PHE A 304 -8.72 9.77 10.27
CA PHE A 304 -9.67 8.79 9.73
C PHE A 304 -11.11 9.32 9.75
N ALA A 305 -11.58 9.84 10.89
CA ALA A 305 -12.91 10.43 11.03
C ALA A 305 -13.13 11.60 10.05
N ILE A 306 -12.15 12.51 9.91
CA ILE A 306 -12.22 13.59 8.92
C ILE A 306 -12.27 13.04 7.49
N ALA A 307 -11.54 11.96 7.20
CA ALA A 307 -11.52 11.34 5.88
C ALA A 307 -12.88 10.76 5.49
N THR A 308 -13.60 10.13 6.44
CA THR A 308 -14.98 9.63 6.31
C THR A 308 -16.04 10.74 6.46
N ALA A 309 -15.61 11.93 6.88
CA ALA A 309 -16.41 13.12 7.21
C ALA A 309 -17.31 12.97 8.45
N ASP A 310 -16.86 12.16 9.38
CA ASP A 310 -17.29 12.21 10.77
C ASP A 310 -16.62 13.35 11.52
N GLN A 311 -17.11 13.61 12.73
CA GLN A 311 -16.44 14.52 13.65
C GLN A 311 -15.29 13.78 14.35
N PRO A 312 -14.10 14.38 14.45
CA PRO A 312 -13.07 13.90 15.35
C PRO A 312 -13.61 13.72 16.77
N PRO A 313 -13.24 12.65 17.48
CA PRO A 313 -13.75 12.40 18.82
C PRO A 313 -13.27 13.46 19.80
N ASP A 314 -14.19 13.96 20.63
CA ASP A 314 -13.82 14.74 21.81
C ASP A 314 -13.15 13.85 22.90
N ASP A 315 -12.80 14.45 24.04
CA ASP A 315 -12.07 13.73 25.10
C ASP A 315 -12.90 12.59 25.69
N GLU A 316 -14.21 12.81 25.86
CA GLU A 316 -15.13 11.83 26.44
C GLU A 316 -15.41 10.70 25.44
N GLU A 317 -15.62 11.05 24.16
CA GLU A 317 -15.80 10.09 23.07
C GLU A 317 -14.57 9.22 22.86
N TRP A 318 -13.36 9.81 22.89
CA TRP A 318 -12.11 9.06 22.75
C TRP A 318 -11.89 8.09 23.93
N GLN A 319 -12.14 8.56 25.15
CA GLN A 319 -12.04 7.72 26.35
C GLN A 319 -13.05 6.57 26.31
N LEU A 320 -14.27 6.83 25.84
CA LEU A 320 -15.28 5.80 25.68
C LEU A 320 -14.83 4.75 24.65
N LEU A 321 -14.38 5.19 23.47
CA LEU A 321 -13.92 4.34 22.38
C LEU A 321 -12.77 3.43 22.83
N THR A 322 -11.74 3.99 23.44
CA THR A 322 -10.56 3.23 23.93
C THR A 322 -10.87 2.35 25.15
N SER A 323 -11.96 2.60 25.89
CA SER A 323 -12.42 1.72 26.97
C SER A 323 -13.29 0.55 26.51
N GLN A 324 -13.98 0.71 25.38
CA GLN A 324 -14.92 -0.28 24.84
C GLN A 324 -14.25 -1.27 23.88
N PHE A 325 -13.25 -0.80 23.13
CA PHE A 325 -12.52 -1.58 22.14
C PHE A 325 -11.08 -1.84 22.58
N ASP A 326 -10.43 -2.80 21.92
CA ASP A 326 -9.07 -3.19 22.27
C ASP A 326 -8.09 -2.03 21.96
N ALA A 327 -7.49 -1.48 23.02
CA ALA A 327 -6.61 -0.34 22.99
C ALA A 327 -5.36 -0.60 23.86
N ARG A 328 -4.24 -0.01 23.46
CA ARG A 328 -2.96 -0.07 24.18
C ARG A 328 -2.36 1.34 24.16
N ASP A 329 -1.77 1.76 25.29
CA ASP A 329 -1.16 3.09 25.42
C ASP A 329 -2.08 4.24 25.00
N GLU A 330 -3.37 4.13 25.37
CA GLU A 330 -4.43 5.09 25.01
C GLU A 330 -4.70 5.26 23.51
N ALA A 331 -4.21 4.31 22.70
CA ALA A 331 -4.38 4.25 21.25
C ALA A 331 -5.07 2.95 20.81
N LEU A 332 -5.83 3.01 19.72
CA LEU A 332 -6.65 1.88 19.25
C LEU A 332 -5.77 0.86 18.53
N THR A 333 -5.92 -0.44 18.83
CA THR A 333 -5.20 -1.49 18.10
C THR A 333 -5.93 -1.85 16.80
N MET A 334 -5.23 -2.53 15.87
CA MET A 334 -5.85 -3.13 14.68
C MET A 334 -7.03 -4.04 15.03
N VAL A 335 -6.90 -4.85 16.09
CA VAL A 335 -7.96 -5.77 16.53
C VAL A 335 -9.16 -4.98 17.05
N GLY A 336 -8.92 -3.92 17.82
CA GLY A 336 -9.96 -3.00 18.28
C GLY A 336 -10.69 -2.32 17.13
N PHE A 337 -9.94 -1.81 16.15
CA PHE A 337 -10.49 -1.17 14.95
C PHE A 337 -11.35 -2.11 14.11
N LEU A 338 -10.90 -3.36 13.90
CA LEU A 338 -11.68 -4.38 13.19
C LEU A 338 -12.97 -4.75 13.95
N PHE A 339 -12.87 -4.92 15.26
CA PHE A 339 -14.02 -5.28 16.09
C PHE A 339 -15.05 -4.14 16.18
N MET A 340 -14.59 -2.89 16.20
CA MET A 340 -15.45 -1.70 16.13
C MET A 340 -16.34 -1.72 14.88
N HIS A 341 -15.76 -1.95 13.71
CA HIS A 341 -16.52 -2.03 12.45
C HIS A 341 -17.37 -3.30 12.34
N GLU A 342 -16.97 -4.40 13.01
CA GLU A 342 -17.82 -5.59 13.12
C GLU A 342 -19.07 -5.29 13.96
N CYS A 343 -18.93 -4.62 15.10
CA CYS A 343 -20.06 -4.15 15.91
C CYS A 343 -20.96 -3.18 15.14
N GLU A 344 -20.40 -2.25 14.36
CA GLU A 344 -21.15 -1.32 13.52
C GLU A 344 -22.01 -2.08 12.48
N ALA A 345 -21.37 -2.98 11.71
CA ALA A 345 -22.03 -3.75 10.66
C ALA A 345 -23.15 -4.67 11.18
N PHE A 346 -23.09 -5.08 12.46
CA PHE A 346 -24.08 -5.95 13.11
C PHE A 346 -24.90 -5.26 14.20
N SER A 347 -24.91 -3.92 14.22
CA SER A 347 -25.67 -3.11 15.19
C SER A 347 -27.18 -3.31 15.14
N GLY A 348 -27.69 -3.85 14.03
CA GLY A 348 -29.13 -3.97 13.75
C GLY A 348 -29.74 -2.69 13.20
N ASP A 349 -28.94 -1.65 12.95
CA ASP A 349 -29.34 -0.46 12.20
C ASP A 349 -29.33 -0.77 10.69
N ASP A 350 -30.48 -0.55 10.04
CA ASP A 350 -30.64 -0.75 8.59
C ASP A 350 -29.72 0.18 7.76
N LEU A 351 -29.22 1.26 8.36
CA LEU A 351 -28.29 2.21 7.73
C LEU A 351 -26.81 1.90 7.96
N ALA A 352 -26.45 0.99 8.87
CA ALA A 352 -25.04 0.73 9.20
C ALA A 352 -24.20 0.29 7.99
N VAL A 353 -24.66 -0.71 7.24
CA VAL A 353 -23.94 -1.17 6.03
C VAL A 353 -23.89 -0.11 4.93
N PRO A 354 -24.99 0.62 4.62
CA PRO A 354 -24.94 1.80 3.77
C PRO A 354 -23.92 2.86 4.19
N ASP A 355 -23.81 3.17 5.48
CA ASP A 355 -22.91 4.20 6.01
C ASP A 355 -21.45 3.76 5.93
N ILE A 356 -21.14 2.49 6.24
CA ILE A 356 -19.81 1.90 6.01
C ILE A 356 -19.40 2.03 4.54
N TRP A 357 -20.32 1.79 3.60
CA TRP A 357 -20.04 1.97 2.17
C TRP A 357 -19.72 3.42 1.82
N GLU A 358 -20.45 4.38 2.39
CA GLU A 358 -20.19 5.80 2.19
C GLU A 358 -18.80 6.19 2.70
N SER A 359 -18.41 5.70 3.87
CA SER A 359 -17.05 5.87 4.42
C SER A 359 -15.99 5.30 3.48
N LEU A 360 -16.17 4.08 2.96
CA LEU A 360 -15.25 3.46 2.01
C LEU A 360 -15.11 4.26 0.70
N TYR A 361 -16.21 4.81 0.17
CA TYR A 361 -16.14 5.66 -1.03
C TYR A 361 -15.33 6.93 -0.78
N ARG A 362 -15.47 7.54 0.39
CA ARG A 362 -14.72 8.75 0.79
C ARG A 362 -13.24 8.49 1.03
N LEU A 363 -12.91 7.26 1.45
CA LEU A 363 -11.55 6.76 1.53
C LEU A 363 -10.96 6.41 0.15
N GLY A 364 -11.76 6.51 -0.91
CA GLY A 364 -11.32 6.31 -2.29
C GLY A 364 -11.45 4.88 -2.80
N TYR A 365 -12.19 4.01 -2.11
CA TYR A 365 -12.51 2.67 -2.59
C TYR A 365 -13.66 2.69 -3.61
N ASN A 366 -13.70 1.70 -4.50
CA ASN A 366 -14.83 1.45 -5.39
C ASN A 366 -15.76 0.33 -4.86
N SER A 367 -16.84 0.03 -5.58
CA SER A 367 -17.81 -1.03 -5.22
C SER A 367 -17.23 -2.46 -5.15
N ASN A 368 -15.98 -2.66 -5.61
CA ASN A 368 -15.25 -3.91 -5.53
C ASN A 368 -14.19 -3.90 -4.40
N LEU A 369 -14.18 -2.91 -3.51
CA LEU A 369 -13.12 -2.72 -2.50
C LEU A 369 -11.72 -2.66 -3.14
N GLN A 370 -11.60 -1.93 -4.25
CA GLN A 370 -10.30 -1.56 -4.82
C GLN A 370 -10.06 -0.07 -4.58
N LEU A 371 -8.86 0.27 -4.12
CA LEU A 371 -8.45 1.63 -3.80
C LEU A 371 -8.11 2.39 -5.09
N GLN A 372 -9.00 3.28 -5.52
CA GLN A 372 -8.89 4.01 -6.78
C GLN A 372 -8.48 5.48 -6.59
N TYR A 373 -8.98 6.12 -5.54
CA TYR A 373 -8.89 7.57 -5.38
C TYR A 373 -8.05 8.02 -4.19
N ALA A 374 -7.24 7.13 -3.63
CA ALA A 374 -6.27 7.43 -2.61
C ALA A 374 -4.92 6.75 -2.90
N CYS A 375 -3.84 7.43 -2.57
CA CYS A 375 -2.47 6.98 -2.75
C CYS A 375 -1.76 6.98 -1.38
N PRO A 376 -1.63 5.82 -0.73
CA PRO A 376 -0.80 5.65 0.45
C PRO A 376 0.67 5.89 0.09
N PHE A 377 1.41 6.55 0.96
CA PHE A 377 2.83 6.81 0.77
C PHE A 377 3.59 6.68 2.07
N SER A 378 4.90 6.54 1.96
CA SER A 378 5.83 6.69 3.06
C SER A 378 7.00 7.59 2.71
N VAL A 379 7.57 8.16 3.75
CA VAL A 379 8.63 9.15 3.69
C VAL A 379 9.72 8.69 4.65
N THR A 380 10.92 8.48 4.13
CA THR A 380 12.10 8.22 4.96
C THR A 380 12.91 9.49 5.08
N VAL A 381 13.22 9.88 6.31
CA VAL A 381 14.01 11.07 6.61
C VAL A 381 15.40 10.65 7.06
N GLU A 382 16.42 11.05 6.31
CA GLU A 382 17.82 10.89 6.65
C GLU A 382 18.33 12.20 7.23
N ASN A 383 18.58 12.23 8.55
CA ASN A 383 19.16 13.38 9.24
C ASN A 383 20.12 12.85 10.33
N LEU A 384 21.19 13.60 10.62
CA LEU A 384 22.12 13.27 11.71
C LEU A 384 21.48 13.44 13.10
N LEU A 385 20.46 14.30 13.19
CA LEU A 385 19.64 14.54 14.36
C LEU A 385 18.33 13.74 14.26
N ASP A 386 17.73 13.49 15.41
CA ASP A 386 16.39 12.91 15.47
C ASP A 386 15.37 13.93 14.94
N VAL A 387 14.52 13.50 14.02
CA VAL A 387 13.51 14.36 13.39
C VAL A 387 12.15 13.77 13.72
N GLY A 388 11.45 14.42 14.65
CA GLY A 388 10.03 14.17 14.88
C GLY A 388 9.17 14.76 13.77
N SER A 389 7.98 14.19 13.60
CA SER A 389 6.95 14.71 12.70
C SER A 389 5.60 14.72 13.40
N THR A 390 4.86 15.82 13.26
CA THR A 390 3.42 15.83 13.53
C THR A 390 2.67 15.74 12.21
N ALA A 391 1.78 14.74 12.08
CA ALA A 391 1.01 14.48 10.86
C ALA A 391 -0.41 15.04 10.96
N HIS A 392 -0.89 15.70 9.90
CA HIS A 392 -2.26 16.23 9.84
C HIS A 392 -2.89 16.04 8.45
N LEU A 393 -4.09 15.47 8.42
CA LEU A 393 -4.89 15.42 7.20
C LEU A 393 -5.55 16.78 6.93
N GLY A 394 -5.41 17.30 5.72
CA GLY A 394 -6.12 18.51 5.32
C GLY A 394 -6.13 18.76 3.82
N ALA A 395 -6.93 19.74 3.40
CA ALA A 395 -6.87 20.26 2.05
C ALA A 395 -5.55 21.01 1.82
N VAL A 396 -5.08 21.05 0.58
CA VAL A 396 -3.95 21.92 0.19
C VAL A 396 -4.46 23.35 0.10
N ALA A 397 -3.99 24.21 0.99
CA ALA A 397 -4.42 25.60 1.07
C ALA A 397 -3.92 26.41 -0.13
N THR A 398 -4.65 27.48 -0.47
CA THR A 398 -4.25 28.39 -1.56
C THR A 398 -2.84 28.95 -1.39
N ALA A 399 -2.44 29.25 -0.14
CA ALA A 399 -1.09 29.74 0.16
C ALA A 399 -0.01 28.68 -0.15
N GLU A 400 -0.19 27.44 0.32
CA GLU A 400 0.73 26.32 0.06
C GLU A 400 0.86 26.05 -1.44
N ARG A 401 -0.27 26.05 -2.16
CA ARG A 401 -0.30 25.90 -3.62
C ARG A 401 0.52 27.00 -4.31
N ASN A 402 0.36 28.25 -3.89
CA ASN A 402 1.12 29.36 -4.47
C ASN A 402 2.62 29.22 -4.19
N SER A 403 2.99 28.81 -2.97
CA SER A 403 4.38 28.54 -2.59
C SER A 403 5.02 27.42 -3.40
N ILE A 404 4.29 26.33 -3.63
CA ILE A 404 4.69 25.21 -4.49
C ILE A 404 4.95 25.71 -5.92
N LEU A 405 3.97 26.40 -6.52
CA LEU A 405 4.10 26.91 -7.90
C LEU A 405 5.24 27.92 -8.02
N GLN A 406 5.43 28.77 -7.02
CA GLN A 406 6.51 29.74 -6.98
C GLN A 406 7.88 29.06 -6.88
N GLY A 407 8.03 28.03 -6.04
CA GLY A 407 9.26 27.24 -5.94
C GLY A 407 9.60 26.57 -7.27
N LEU A 408 8.63 25.84 -7.84
CA LEU A 408 8.80 25.18 -9.14
C LEU A 408 9.14 26.18 -10.25
N TYR A 409 8.51 27.36 -10.28
CA TYR A 409 8.86 28.43 -11.23
C TYR A 409 10.29 28.95 -11.05
N GLN A 410 10.76 29.06 -9.81
CA GLN A 410 12.13 29.52 -9.51
C GLN A 410 13.18 28.49 -9.92
N TRP A 411 12.89 27.20 -9.74
CA TRP A 411 13.78 26.10 -10.14
C TRP A 411 13.71 25.78 -11.63
N ALA A 412 12.63 26.18 -12.30
CA ALA A 412 12.44 25.96 -13.73
C ALA A 412 13.40 26.79 -14.60
N GLU A 413 13.83 26.19 -15.71
CA GLU A 413 14.66 26.85 -16.72
C GLU A 413 13.84 27.86 -17.51
N VAL A 414 14.44 29.00 -17.86
CA VAL A 414 13.79 30.01 -18.71
C VAL A 414 13.72 29.50 -20.14
N ASP A 415 12.52 29.44 -20.71
CA ASP A 415 12.37 29.19 -22.14
C ASP A 415 12.55 30.49 -22.93
N ASN A 416 13.77 30.69 -23.43
CA ASN A 416 14.11 31.86 -24.24
C ASN A 416 13.35 31.92 -25.58
N GLY A 417 12.75 30.81 -26.03
CA GLY A 417 11.90 30.77 -27.21
C GLY A 417 10.45 31.21 -26.92
N SER A 418 10.05 31.24 -25.65
CA SER A 418 8.71 31.62 -25.25
C SER A 418 8.55 33.13 -25.25
N GLU A 419 7.68 33.63 -26.15
CA GLU A 419 7.24 35.01 -26.08
C GLU A 419 6.49 35.31 -24.78
N MET A 420 5.93 34.31 -24.08
CA MET A 420 5.16 34.46 -22.85
C MET A 420 6.03 34.54 -21.59
N GLY A 421 7.35 34.33 -21.70
CA GLY A 421 8.21 34.17 -20.53
C GLY A 421 7.95 32.87 -19.77
N ALA A 422 7.56 31.81 -20.49
CA ALA A 422 7.37 30.51 -19.88
C ALA A 422 8.68 29.99 -19.27
N ARG A 423 8.54 29.25 -18.17
CA ARG A 423 9.63 28.45 -17.60
C ARG A 423 9.26 26.98 -17.62
N ILE A 424 10.26 26.14 -17.87
CA ILE A 424 10.08 24.70 -17.97
C ILE A 424 10.78 24.03 -16.79
N PHE A 425 9.98 23.45 -15.91
CA PHE A 425 10.45 22.57 -14.87
C PHE A 425 10.55 21.15 -15.43
N ARG A 426 11.66 20.46 -15.17
CA ARG A 426 11.89 19.08 -15.60
C ARG A 426 12.33 18.24 -14.41
N ALA A 427 11.67 17.10 -14.22
CA ALA A 427 12.04 16.06 -13.27
C ALA A 427 12.20 14.74 -14.03
N ASP A 428 12.58 13.69 -13.29
CA ASP A 428 12.88 12.38 -13.86
C ASP A 428 11.71 11.76 -14.65
N TYR A 429 10.48 11.98 -14.20
CA TYR A 429 9.29 11.41 -14.82
C TYR A 429 8.17 12.40 -15.13
N PHE A 430 8.33 13.69 -14.86
CA PHE A 430 7.36 14.71 -15.25
C PHE A 430 8.00 16.03 -15.62
N GLY A 431 7.25 16.87 -16.33
CA GLY A 431 7.64 18.24 -16.62
C GLY A 431 6.45 19.18 -16.46
N MET A 432 6.73 20.44 -16.12
CA MET A 432 5.72 21.47 -15.99
C MET A 432 6.15 22.72 -16.75
N MET A 433 5.23 23.26 -17.56
CA MET A 433 5.38 24.60 -18.11
C MET A 433 4.64 25.58 -17.20
N ILE A 434 5.35 26.57 -16.68
CA ILE A 434 4.82 27.52 -15.71
C ILE A 434 4.97 28.93 -16.28
N ILE A 435 3.88 29.71 -16.26
CA ILE A 435 3.83 31.09 -16.76
C ILE A 435 3.38 31.99 -15.61
N ASN A 436 4.19 33.00 -15.28
CA ASN A 436 3.85 33.98 -14.25
C ASN A 436 3.09 35.17 -14.87
N TYR A 437 1.78 35.25 -14.61
CA TYR A 437 0.92 36.32 -15.13
C TYR A 437 1.24 37.72 -14.57
N ALA A 438 1.88 37.82 -13.40
CA ALA A 438 2.16 39.12 -12.77
C ALA A 438 3.24 39.93 -13.51
N GLU A 439 4.12 39.26 -14.27
CA GLU A 439 5.20 39.91 -15.03
C GLU A 439 4.72 40.53 -16.36
N LYS A 440 3.45 40.32 -16.75
CA LYS A 440 2.87 40.84 -18.00
C LYS A 440 1.49 41.47 -17.83
N GLN A 441 1.42 42.61 -17.12
CA GLN A 441 0.25 43.49 -17.23
C GLN A 441 0.29 44.35 -18.51
N LYS A 442 0.05 43.76 -19.69
CA LYS A 442 -0.15 44.57 -20.91
C LYS A 442 -1.30 44.20 -21.86
N GLY A 443 -2.05 43.12 -21.64
CA GLY A 443 -3.24 42.88 -22.47
C GLY A 443 -4.09 41.70 -22.03
N ASN A 444 -5.39 41.74 -22.35
CA ASN A 444 -6.30 40.59 -22.30
C ASN A 444 -5.97 39.60 -23.43
N GLU A 445 -4.70 39.20 -23.54
CA GLU A 445 -4.23 38.29 -24.57
C GLU A 445 -4.63 36.86 -24.19
N THR A 446 -5.24 36.16 -25.13
CA THR A 446 -5.54 34.73 -25.01
C THR A 446 -4.47 33.97 -25.78
N TYR A 447 -3.75 33.08 -25.12
CA TYR A 447 -2.73 32.24 -25.74
C TYR A 447 -3.31 30.87 -26.08
N ARG A 448 -2.92 30.35 -27.25
CA ARG A 448 -3.24 28.99 -27.68
C ARG A 448 -1.95 28.20 -27.73
N ILE A 449 -1.95 27.04 -27.07
CA ILE A 449 -0.83 26.09 -27.11
C ILE A 449 -1.23 24.99 -28.10
N ASP A 450 -0.47 24.85 -29.19
CA ASP A 450 -0.64 23.77 -30.15
C ASP A 450 0.47 22.74 -29.94
N ILE A 451 0.09 21.48 -29.69
CA ILE A 451 1.03 20.36 -29.61
C ILE A 451 1.31 19.90 -31.03
N THR A 452 2.55 20.06 -31.49
CA THR A 452 2.95 19.71 -32.86
C THR A 452 3.43 18.26 -32.98
N GLU A 453 3.92 17.68 -31.89
CA GLU A 453 4.37 16.30 -31.82
C GLU A 453 4.26 15.77 -30.37
N GLU A 454 3.78 14.53 -30.22
CA GLU A 454 3.74 13.81 -28.95
C GLU A 454 4.59 12.55 -29.03
N LYS A 455 5.52 12.39 -28.08
CA LYS A 455 6.41 11.23 -27.99
C LYS A 455 6.48 10.76 -26.55
N ASN A 456 5.82 9.65 -26.24
CA ASN A 456 5.90 8.96 -24.94
C ASN A 456 5.59 9.87 -23.73
N VAL A 457 4.64 10.79 -23.87
CA VAL A 457 4.20 11.69 -22.79
C VAL A 457 2.69 11.60 -22.61
N LYS A 458 2.23 11.79 -21.37
CA LYS A 458 0.82 12.06 -21.06
C LYS A 458 0.70 13.53 -20.64
N TRP A 459 -0.26 14.24 -21.21
CA TRP A 459 -0.51 15.63 -20.86
C TRP A 459 -1.62 15.71 -19.82
N ASN A 460 -1.39 16.49 -18.76
CA ASN A 460 -2.45 17.00 -17.92
C ASN A 460 -2.54 18.52 -18.13
N PHE A 461 -3.59 18.96 -18.83
CA PHE A 461 -3.85 20.38 -19.07
C PHE A 461 -4.71 20.95 -17.94
N TYR A 462 -4.10 21.19 -16.79
CA TYR A 462 -4.79 21.84 -15.68
C TYR A 462 -4.63 23.36 -15.78
N HIS A 463 -5.57 24.02 -16.48
CA HIS A 463 -5.55 25.49 -16.61
C HIS A 463 -6.07 26.14 -15.31
N GLY A 464 -5.13 26.70 -14.55
CA GLY A 464 -5.41 27.43 -13.32
C GLY A 464 -6.21 28.72 -13.53
N LYS A 465 -7.48 28.67 -13.14
CA LYS A 465 -8.12 29.62 -12.21
C LYS A 465 -9.34 28.89 -11.62
N ASP A 466 -9.20 28.48 -10.36
CA ASP A 466 -10.26 28.03 -9.43
C ASP A 466 -10.72 26.56 -9.30
N ASP A 467 -10.37 25.57 -10.12
CA ASP A 467 -10.99 24.24 -9.95
C ASP A 467 -10.03 23.07 -9.92
N ILE A 468 -9.56 22.59 -8.75
CA ILE A 468 -9.34 21.14 -8.54
C ILE A 468 -10.72 20.54 -8.18
N ASP A 469 -11.61 20.50 -9.18
CA ASP A 469 -12.68 19.52 -9.45
C ASP A 469 -13.78 20.12 -10.37
N PRO A 470 -13.79 19.85 -11.70
CA PRO A 470 -14.88 20.26 -12.60
C PRO A 470 -16.18 19.45 -12.44
N ALA A 471 -16.21 18.40 -11.62
CA ALA A 471 -17.44 17.65 -11.35
C ALA A 471 -18.25 18.21 -10.17
N CYS A 472 -17.68 19.15 -9.39
CA CYS A 472 -18.30 19.68 -8.17
C CYS A 472 -18.85 21.12 -8.26
N SER A 473 -18.83 21.78 -9.43
CA SER A 473 -19.47 23.09 -9.60
C SER A 473 -20.55 23.07 -10.69
N GLY A 474 -21.76 23.46 -10.30
CA GLY A 474 -22.95 23.40 -11.14
C GLY A 474 -22.85 24.19 -12.45
N ASN A 475 -23.55 23.68 -13.46
CA ASN A 475 -23.99 24.33 -14.71
C ASN A 475 -23.23 25.60 -15.14
N TRP A 476 -22.28 25.44 -16.07
CA TRP A 476 -21.91 26.51 -16.98
C TRP A 476 -22.02 26.09 -18.45
N VAL A 477 -22.77 26.92 -19.15
CA VAL A 477 -23.18 26.83 -20.56
C VAL A 477 -22.02 27.32 -21.44
N GLY A 478 -21.60 26.52 -22.41
CA GLY A 478 -20.67 26.98 -23.46
C GLY A 478 -21.32 28.02 -24.38
N PRO A 479 -20.57 28.95 -24.98
CA PRO A 479 -21.12 29.92 -25.92
C PRO A 479 -21.68 29.23 -27.18
N GLN A 480 -23.00 29.03 -27.16
CA GLN A 480 -23.96 28.86 -28.26
C GLN A 480 -23.48 28.14 -29.52
N ASP A 481 -24.09 26.97 -29.75
CA ASP A 481 -24.68 26.63 -31.05
C ASP A 481 -25.43 27.84 -31.61
N ARG A 482 -24.75 28.65 -32.42
CA ARG A 482 -25.41 29.43 -33.47
C ARG A 482 -25.33 28.62 -34.75
N VAL A 483 -26.19 27.62 -34.83
CA VAL A 483 -26.64 27.12 -36.13
C VAL A 483 -27.47 28.22 -36.76
N SER A 484 -26.82 28.95 -37.67
CA SER A 484 -27.45 29.89 -38.59
C SER A 484 -28.17 29.13 -39.70
N HIS A 485 -29.48 29.25 -39.76
CA HIS A 485 -30.32 29.17 -40.97
C HIS A 485 -31.57 30.01 -40.62
N VAL A 486 -32.00 31.03 -41.36
CA VAL A 486 -32.34 31.20 -42.79
C VAL A 486 -32.61 32.71 -43.01
N PRO A 487 -32.60 33.31 -44.23
CA PRO A 487 -32.04 32.91 -45.52
C PRO A 487 -30.74 33.65 -45.88
#